data_AF-A0A8T4D2Z3-F1
#
_entry.id   AF-A0A8T4D2Z3-F1
#
_cell.length_a   1.000
_cell.length_b   1.000
_cell.length_c   1.000
_cell.angle_alpha   90.00
_cell.angle_beta   90.00
_cell.angle_gamma   90.00
#
_symmetry.space_group_name_H-M   'P 1'
#
loop_
_entity.id
_entity.type
_entity.pdbx_description
1 polymer ?
#
loop_
_entity_poly.entity_id
_entity_poly.type
_entity_poly.pdbx_seq_one_letter_code
_entity_poly.pdbx_strand_id
1 'polypeptide(L)'
;MLERIAASFIGLPITMGPDGKMLAPGIFDLLDADPTVSSWMPNDDRTSKLVLAVEACRDVTFYSERLVDLKTRRRAMRGVTVPVCKLMDVTADLVSGLNDKLSRDARTQWPNADQKTYHGVAKRLKKTRLQGPVRWVRNKIAAHLDAEAFTAGTEYLKLDDVLGAFGDCVVLLTLSMNYPSSWFSWIRGLGTSPDGQQHIVETMFEYPLCIRWITDSDGHPIALSNAMLAEDPMHELQAQIVEAVNGYNELVRVTNTQLPFIAMNQRNAAAESVHKNSAAKNQLEKIKIF
;
A
#
# COMPACT_ATOMS: atom_id res chain seq x y z
N MET A 1 2.04 -32.87 28.23
CA MET A 1 1.97 -31.46 28.71
C MET A 1 1.53 -30.52 27.59
N LEU A 2 2.06 -30.67 26.37
CA LEU A 2 1.61 -29.98 25.14
C LEU A 2 0.13 -30.25 24.77
N GLU A 3 -0.35 -31.49 24.90
CA GLU A 3 -1.76 -31.83 24.64
C GLU A 3 -2.75 -31.11 25.58
N ARG A 4 -2.33 -30.77 26.80
CA ARG A 4 -3.15 -30.05 27.78
C ARG A 4 -3.27 -28.55 27.47
N ILE A 5 -2.29 -27.96 26.78
CA ILE A 5 -2.31 -26.56 26.35
C ILE A 5 -3.21 -26.42 25.12
N ALA A 6 -3.12 -27.36 24.18
CA ALA A 6 -3.99 -27.40 23.00
C ALA A 6 -5.48 -27.55 23.38
N ALA A 7 -5.79 -28.34 24.40
CA ALA A 7 -7.16 -28.51 24.92
C ALA A 7 -7.72 -27.30 25.69
N SER A 8 -6.90 -26.28 25.99
CA SER A 8 -7.30 -25.10 26.78
C SER A 8 -7.84 -23.94 25.95
N PHE A 9 -7.77 -24.02 24.61
CA PHE A 9 -8.41 -23.07 23.71
C PHE A 9 -9.89 -23.43 23.51
N ILE A 10 -10.73 -23.03 24.48
CA ILE A 10 -12.19 -23.01 24.28
C ILE A 10 -12.55 -21.71 23.57
N GLY A 11 -12.50 -21.77 22.25
CA GLY A 11 -12.81 -20.69 21.32
C GLY A 11 -12.50 -21.21 19.92
N LEU A 12 -13.42 -21.00 18.98
CA LEU A 12 -13.48 -21.62 17.65
C LEU A 12 -12.09 -21.82 17.00
N PRO A 13 -11.87 -22.95 16.28
CA PRO A 13 -10.63 -23.18 15.54
C PRO A 13 -10.36 -21.97 14.64
N ILE A 14 -9.16 -21.39 14.76
CA ILE A 14 -8.73 -20.28 13.92
C ILE A 14 -8.79 -20.78 12.49
N THR A 15 -9.86 -20.39 11.81
CA THR A 15 -10.12 -20.74 10.42
C THR A 15 -9.21 -19.84 9.60
N MET A 16 -8.14 -20.47 9.10
CA MET A 16 -7.65 -20.42 7.73
C MET A 16 -7.79 -19.08 7.01
N GLY A 17 -6.72 -18.66 6.33
CA GLY A 17 -6.85 -17.74 5.20
C GLY A 17 -7.96 -18.22 4.25
N PRO A 18 -8.55 -17.32 3.45
CA PRO A 18 -9.83 -17.52 2.76
C PRO A 18 -9.95 -18.75 1.83
N ASP A 19 -8.84 -19.46 1.58
CA ASP A 19 -8.78 -20.68 0.78
C ASP A 19 -8.83 -21.98 1.60
N GLY A 20 -8.95 -21.89 2.92
CA GLY A 20 -9.22 -23.06 3.75
C GLY A 20 -8.16 -24.16 3.75
N LYS A 21 -6.91 -23.81 3.45
CA LYS A 21 -5.77 -24.72 3.56
C LYS A 21 -4.88 -24.21 4.67
N MET A 22 -4.69 -25.01 5.72
CA MET A 22 -3.44 -24.92 6.49
C MET A 22 -2.32 -25.10 5.47
N LEU A 23 -1.59 -24.01 5.21
CA LEU A 23 -0.24 -23.99 4.66
C LEU A 23 0.05 -25.23 3.81
N ALA A 24 -0.52 -25.26 2.60
CA ALA A 24 -0.12 -26.27 1.64
C ALA A 24 1.40 -26.09 1.40
N PRO A 25 2.21 -27.15 1.46
CA PRO A 25 3.63 -27.07 1.13
C PRO A 25 3.78 -26.43 -0.25
N GLY A 26 4.51 -25.31 -0.33
CA GLY A 26 4.81 -24.62 -1.58
C GLY A 26 4.04 -23.33 -1.89
N ILE A 27 3.33 -22.72 -0.93
CA ILE A 27 2.73 -21.37 -1.12
C ILE A 27 3.37 -20.30 -0.20
N PHE A 28 4.19 -20.72 0.78
CA PHE A 28 4.81 -19.84 1.76
C PHE A 28 6.30 -20.14 1.83
N ASP A 29 7.14 -19.11 1.67
CA ASP A 29 8.57 -19.22 1.93
C ASP A 29 8.90 -18.30 3.11
N LEU A 30 8.85 -18.85 4.32
CA LEU A 30 9.17 -18.12 5.55
C LEU A 30 10.69 -17.85 5.67
N LEU A 31 11.48 -18.28 4.68
CA LEU A 31 12.91 -17.99 4.53
C LEU A 31 13.22 -16.54 4.12
N ASP A 32 12.25 -15.80 3.57
CA ASP A 32 12.46 -14.40 3.15
C ASP A 32 12.52 -13.42 4.34
N ALA A 33 12.15 -13.85 5.55
CA ALA A 33 12.29 -13.04 6.74
C ALA A 33 13.72 -13.11 7.28
N ASP A 34 14.50 -12.04 7.12
CA ASP A 34 15.81 -11.92 7.77
C ASP A 34 15.64 -12.02 9.29
N PRO A 35 16.18 -13.06 9.95
CA PRO A 35 16.01 -13.28 11.38
C PRO A 35 16.68 -12.20 12.25
N THR A 36 17.48 -11.31 11.64
CA THR A 36 18.12 -10.17 12.31
C THR A 36 17.30 -8.87 12.22
N VAL A 37 16.28 -8.83 11.38
CA VAL A 37 15.47 -7.64 11.11
C VAL A 37 14.17 -7.71 11.91
N SER A 38 14.07 -6.90 12.95
CA SER A 38 12.88 -6.83 13.81
C SER A 38 11.75 -5.94 13.25
N SER A 39 11.97 -5.29 12.11
CA SER A 39 10.95 -4.46 11.45
C SER A 39 10.01 -5.33 10.60
N TRP A 40 8.77 -4.88 10.46
CA TRP A 40 7.82 -5.52 9.56
C TRP A 40 8.24 -5.41 8.11
N MET A 41 8.15 -6.52 7.39
CA MET A 41 8.43 -6.64 5.97
C MET A 41 7.22 -7.19 5.23
N PRO A 42 7.06 -6.86 3.95
CA PRO A 42 6.07 -7.49 3.10
C PRO A 42 6.23 -9.02 3.07
N ASN A 43 5.15 -9.75 3.30
CA ASN A 43 5.16 -11.21 3.25
C ASN A 43 4.72 -11.76 1.88
N ASP A 44 4.05 -10.95 1.06
CA ASP A 44 3.62 -11.36 -0.27
C ASP A 44 3.87 -10.27 -1.32
N ASP A 45 3.68 -10.61 -2.60
CA ASP A 45 3.85 -9.66 -3.70
C ASP A 45 2.88 -8.48 -3.60
N ARG A 46 1.65 -8.66 -3.08
CA ARG A 46 0.66 -7.57 -3.00
C ARG A 46 1.11 -6.51 -1.98
N THR A 47 1.55 -6.94 -0.80
CA THR A 47 2.14 -6.05 0.21
C THR A 47 3.42 -5.42 -0.31
N SER A 48 4.25 -6.17 -1.05
CA SER A 48 5.46 -5.63 -1.68
C SER A 48 5.12 -4.52 -2.67
N LYS A 49 4.11 -4.71 -3.52
CA LYS A 49 3.63 -3.67 -4.44
C LYS A 49 3.04 -2.47 -3.70
N LEU A 50 2.34 -2.67 -2.58
CA LEU A 50 1.87 -1.57 -1.76
C LEU A 50 3.05 -0.72 -1.25
N VAL A 51 4.04 -1.34 -0.61
CA VAL A 51 5.24 -0.64 -0.10
C VAL A 51 5.95 0.11 -1.23
N LEU A 52 6.21 -0.55 -2.36
CA LEU A 52 6.87 0.07 -3.52
C LEU A 52 6.08 1.25 -4.10
N ALA A 53 4.74 1.18 -4.10
CA ALA A 53 3.91 2.28 -4.57
C ALA A 53 3.98 3.47 -3.61
N VAL A 54 4.00 3.21 -2.29
CA VAL A 54 4.14 4.27 -1.28
C VAL A 54 5.53 4.92 -1.33
N GLU A 55 6.59 4.13 -1.55
CA GLU A 55 7.93 4.68 -1.79
C GLU A 55 7.96 5.57 -3.04
N ALA A 56 7.31 5.14 -4.13
CA ALA A 56 7.20 5.95 -5.34
C ALA A 56 6.39 7.23 -5.11
N CYS A 57 5.41 7.23 -4.21
CA CYS A 57 4.73 8.45 -3.77
C CYS A 57 5.73 9.44 -3.17
N ARG A 58 6.60 8.99 -2.24
CA ARG A 58 7.63 9.82 -1.61
C ARG A 58 8.57 10.48 -2.64
N ASP A 59 8.98 9.72 -3.65
CA ASP A 59 9.79 10.25 -4.75
C ASP A 59 9.06 11.35 -5.52
N VAL A 60 7.74 11.22 -5.73
CA VAL A 60 6.92 12.24 -6.39
C VAL A 60 6.75 13.48 -5.50
N THR A 61 6.47 13.31 -4.21
CA THR A 61 6.30 14.44 -3.26
C THR A 61 7.56 15.27 -3.14
N PHE A 62 8.76 14.68 -3.25
CA PHE A 62 10.02 15.42 -3.29
C PHE A 62 10.08 16.50 -4.38
N TYR A 63 9.41 16.29 -5.52
CA TYR A 63 9.38 17.26 -6.62
C TYR A 63 8.23 18.27 -6.53
N SER A 64 7.31 18.12 -5.57
CA SER A 64 6.07 18.92 -5.48
C SER A 64 6.35 20.43 -5.42
N GLU A 65 7.23 20.88 -4.53
CA GLU A 65 7.58 22.31 -4.40
C GLU A 65 8.13 22.91 -5.70
N ARG A 66 8.92 22.13 -6.45
CA ARG A 66 9.52 22.57 -7.72
C ARG A 66 8.53 22.59 -8.89
N LEU A 67 7.38 21.91 -8.76
CA LEU A 67 6.32 21.96 -9.77
C LEU A 67 5.48 23.24 -9.65
N VAL A 68 5.46 23.85 -8.48
CA VAL A 68 4.76 25.13 -8.24
C VAL A 68 5.44 26.28 -8.99
N ASP A 69 6.75 26.42 -8.87
CA ASP A 69 7.51 27.53 -9.46
C ASP A 69 7.61 27.43 -10.99
N LEU A 70 7.06 28.41 -11.71
CA LEU A 70 7.09 28.50 -13.17
C LEU A 70 8.50 28.44 -13.76
N LYS A 71 9.52 28.96 -13.07
CA LYS A 71 10.90 28.99 -13.57
C LYS A 71 11.52 27.59 -13.58
N THR A 72 11.21 26.78 -12.59
CA THR A 72 11.78 25.43 -12.43
C THR A 72 10.85 24.30 -12.87
N ARG A 73 9.55 24.59 -13.08
CA ARG A 73 8.51 23.62 -13.44
C ARG A 73 8.88 22.71 -14.59
N ARG A 74 9.43 23.23 -15.70
CA ARG A 74 9.78 22.38 -16.87
C ARG A 74 10.82 21.32 -16.51
N ARG A 75 11.82 21.67 -15.71
CA ARG A 75 12.85 20.74 -15.22
C ARG A 75 12.27 19.78 -14.18
N ALA A 76 11.39 20.27 -13.31
CA ALA A 76 10.70 19.44 -12.32
C ALA A 76 9.78 18.41 -12.98
N MET A 77 9.00 18.78 -14.00
CA MET A 77 8.14 17.86 -14.77
C MET A 77 8.96 16.72 -15.38
N ARG A 78 10.15 17.03 -15.89
CA ARG A 78 11.09 16.02 -16.42
C ARG A 78 11.59 15.06 -15.34
N GLY A 79 12.00 15.61 -14.19
CA GLY A 79 12.48 14.81 -13.05
C GLY A 79 11.40 13.90 -12.47
N VAL A 80 10.19 14.42 -12.32
CA VAL A 80 9.07 13.69 -11.69
C VAL A 80 8.42 12.66 -12.62
N THR A 81 8.66 12.74 -13.93
CA THR A 81 8.05 11.82 -14.92
C THR A 81 8.40 10.36 -14.63
N VAL A 82 9.66 10.06 -14.28
CA VAL A 82 10.10 8.69 -13.99
C VAL A 82 9.44 8.16 -12.71
N PRO A 83 9.49 8.86 -11.56
CA PRO A 83 8.74 8.50 -10.36
C PRO A 83 7.25 8.28 -10.60
N VAL A 84 6.56 9.18 -11.30
CA VAL A 84 5.11 9.02 -11.59
C VAL A 84 4.86 7.81 -12.48
N CYS A 85 5.70 7.56 -13.49
CA CYS A 85 5.56 6.36 -14.30
C CYS A 85 5.78 5.07 -13.49
N LYS A 86 6.76 5.05 -12.58
CA LYS A 86 7.00 3.92 -11.67
C LYS A 86 5.80 3.70 -10.74
N LEU A 87 5.27 4.78 -10.16
CA LEU A 87 4.06 4.74 -9.34
C LEU A 87 2.86 4.17 -10.11
N MET A 88 2.65 4.59 -11.36
CA MET A 88 1.59 4.07 -12.22
C MET A 88 1.75 2.57 -12.48
N ASP A 89 2.97 2.13 -12.78
CA ASP A 89 3.27 0.71 -13.05
C ASP A 89 2.96 -0.15 -11.83
N VAL A 90 3.51 0.21 -10.68
CA VAL A 90 3.33 -0.54 -9.43
C VAL A 90 1.88 -0.50 -8.95
N THR A 91 1.19 0.64 -9.08
CA THR A 91 -0.23 0.75 -8.70
C THR A 91 -1.11 -0.10 -9.62
N ALA A 92 -0.80 -0.16 -10.92
CA ALA A 92 -1.55 -1.00 -11.86
C ALA A 92 -1.34 -2.50 -11.59
N ASP A 93 -0.13 -2.90 -11.22
CA ASP A 93 0.18 -4.27 -10.77
C ASP A 93 -0.62 -4.60 -9.50
N LEU A 94 -0.56 -3.73 -8.48
CA LEU A 94 -1.30 -3.90 -7.23
C LEU A 94 -2.80 -4.07 -7.48
N VAL A 95 -3.42 -3.17 -8.25
CA VAL A 95 -4.85 -3.25 -8.59
C VAL A 95 -5.19 -4.52 -9.35
N SER A 96 -4.25 -5.06 -10.15
CA SER A 96 -4.43 -6.33 -10.84
C SER A 96 -4.34 -7.51 -9.88
N GLY A 97 -3.39 -7.49 -8.94
CA GLY A 97 -3.27 -8.47 -7.85
C GLY A 97 -4.48 -8.48 -6.92
N LEU A 98 -5.12 -7.33 -6.71
CA LEU A 98 -6.36 -7.19 -5.96
C LEU A 98 -7.62 -7.55 -6.78
N ASN A 99 -7.51 -8.12 -7.97
CA ASN A 99 -8.68 -8.47 -8.80
C ASN A 99 -9.12 -9.94 -8.67
N ASP A 100 -8.60 -10.67 -7.69
CA ASP A 100 -9.08 -12.02 -7.38
C ASP A 100 -10.52 -12.02 -6.86
N LYS A 101 -11.11 -13.22 -6.72
CA LYS A 101 -12.51 -13.37 -6.31
C LYS A 101 -12.76 -12.79 -4.92
N LEU A 102 -11.89 -13.05 -3.95
CA LEU A 102 -12.05 -12.64 -2.56
C LEU A 102 -11.96 -11.12 -2.43
N SER A 103 -10.98 -10.50 -3.09
CA SER A 103 -10.87 -9.04 -3.10
C SER A 103 -12.04 -8.38 -3.84
N ARG A 104 -12.59 -9.00 -4.89
CA ARG A 104 -13.82 -8.51 -5.55
C ARG A 104 -15.03 -8.60 -4.63
N ASP A 105 -15.22 -9.73 -3.96
CA ASP A 105 -16.34 -9.96 -3.05
C ASP A 105 -16.26 -8.99 -1.86
N ALA A 106 -15.06 -8.77 -1.29
CA ALA A 106 -14.84 -7.77 -0.25
C ALA A 106 -15.17 -6.35 -0.72
N ARG A 107 -14.83 -5.98 -1.96
CA ARG A 107 -15.18 -4.66 -2.52
C ARG A 107 -16.68 -4.43 -2.64
N THR A 108 -17.49 -5.47 -2.80
CA THR A 108 -18.96 -5.30 -2.85
C THR A 108 -19.55 -4.74 -1.56
N GLN A 109 -18.82 -4.89 -0.44
CA GLN A 109 -19.22 -4.40 0.88
C GLN A 109 -18.80 -2.94 1.13
N TRP A 110 -18.01 -2.33 0.24
CA TRP A 110 -17.58 -0.95 0.38
C TRP A 110 -18.74 0.03 0.16
N PRO A 111 -18.64 1.28 0.61
CA PRO A 111 -19.59 2.32 0.19
C PRO A 111 -19.67 2.41 -1.34
N ASN A 112 -20.89 2.49 -1.89
CA ASN A 112 -21.10 2.55 -3.35
C ASN A 112 -20.31 3.66 -4.06
N ALA A 113 -20.09 4.79 -3.39
CA ALA A 113 -19.25 5.87 -3.91
C ALA A 113 -17.80 5.41 -4.09
N ASP A 114 -17.19 4.84 -3.05
CA ASP A 114 -15.81 4.34 -3.07
C ASP A 114 -15.63 3.21 -4.11
N GLN A 115 -16.61 2.32 -4.26
CA GLN A 115 -16.60 1.28 -5.30
C GLN A 115 -16.54 1.89 -6.71
N LYS A 116 -17.43 2.85 -6.99
CA LYS A 116 -17.49 3.53 -8.29
C LYS A 116 -16.22 4.31 -8.57
N THR A 117 -15.71 5.03 -7.57
CA THR A 117 -14.45 5.78 -7.64
C THR A 117 -13.29 4.84 -7.94
N TYR A 118 -13.13 3.76 -7.15
CA TYR A 118 -12.08 2.77 -7.36
C TYR A 118 -12.11 2.19 -8.77
N HIS A 119 -13.29 1.73 -9.24
CA HIS A 119 -13.42 1.15 -10.57
C HIS A 119 -13.17 2.16 -11.69
N GLY A 120 -13.71 3.37 -11.56
CA GLY A 120 -13.54 4.44 -12.53
C GLY A 120 -12.09 4.88 -12.67
N VAL A 121 -11.40 5.06 -11.54
CA VAL A 121 -9.99 5.45 -11.47
C VAL A 121 -9.09 4.32 -11.97
N ALA A 122 -9.32 3.07 -11.53
CA ALA A 122 -8.57 1.91 -12.00
C ALA A 122 -8.67 1.74 -13.53
N LYS A 123 -9.87 1.96 -14.09
CA LYS A 123 -10.09 1.93 -15.53
C LYS A 123 -9.35 3.06 -16.25
N ARG A 124 -9.40 4.30 -15.73
CA ARG A 124 -8.61 5.43 -16.28
C ARG A 124 -7.11 5.16 -16.23
N LEU A 125 -6.60 4.67 -15.11
CA LEU A 125 -5.18 4.34 -14.95
C LEU A 125 -4.75 3.37 -16.05
N LYS A 126 -5.47 2.24 -16.20
CA LYS A 126 -5.13 1.20 -17.17
C LYS A 126 -5.31 1.61 -18.63
N LYS A 127 -6.42 2.28 -18.97
CA LYS A 127 -6.77 2.58 -20.36
C LYS A 127 -6.20 3.90 -20.87
N THR A 128 -5.99 4.86 -19.99
CA THR A 128 -5.64 6.23 -20.38
C THR A 128 -4.26 6.62 -19.87
N ARG A 129 -3.97 6.42 -18.58
CA ARG A 129 -2.71 6.90 -18.00
C ARG A 129 -1.51 6.06 -18.44
N LEU A 130 -1.58 4.73 -18.36
CA LEU A 130 -0.45 3.84 -18.70
C LEU A 130 0.03 3.94 -20.15
N GLN A 131 -0.83 4.41 -21.05
CA GLN A 131 -0.53 4.65 -22.48
C GLN A 131 -0.45 6.15 -22.81
N GLY A 132 -0.43 7.00 -21.78
CA GLY A 132 -0.52 8.44 -21.91
C GLY A 132 0.84 9.15 -22.04
N PRO A 133 0.81 10.50 -21.99
CA PRO A 133 1.99 11.33 -22.20
C PRO A 133 3.14 11.04 -21.23
N VAL A 134 2.84 10.77 -19.95
CA VAL A 134 3.85 10.43 -18.92
C VAL A 134 4.67 9.21 -19.34
N ARG A 135 4.01 8.12 -19.78
CA ARG A 135 4.70 6.91 -20.26
C ARG A 135 5.54 7.20 -21.49
N TRP A 136 4.98 7.93 -22.45
CA TRP A 136 5.66 8.26 -23.69
C TRP A 136 6.96 9.02 -23.43
N VAL A 137 6.90 10.05 -22.58
CA VAL A 137 8.10 10.80 -22.15
C VAL A 137 9.09 9.91 -21.40
N ARG A 138 8.64 9.07 -20.47
CA ARG A 138 9.53 8.12 -19.76
C ARG A 138 10.27 7.20 -20.73
N ASN A 139 9.58 6.69 -21.75
CA ASN A 139 10.20 5.85 -22.76
C ASN A 139 11.22 6.61 -23.62
N LYS A 140 10.96 7.89 -23.90
CA LYS A 140 11.94 8.77 -24.55
C LYS A 140 13.16 9.05 -23.67
N ILE A 141 12.98 9.27 -22.37
CA ILE A 141 14.09 9.39 -21.40
C ILE A 141 14.94 8.13 -21.41
N ALA A 142 14.32 6.95 -21.36
CA ALA A 142 15.04 5.68 -21.33
C ALA A 142 15.78 5.38 -22.64
N ALA A 143 15.23 5.78 -23.79
CA ALA A 143 15.80 5.51 -25.11
C ALA A 143 16.95 6.46 -25.49
N HIS A 144 17.07 7.62 -24.85
CA HIS A 144 18.04 8.64 -25.24
C HIS A 144 18.94 9.03 -24.06
N LEU A 145 20.24 8.83 -24.24
CA LEU A 145 21.28 9.40 -23.36
C LEU A 145 21.56 10.89 -23.68
N ASP A 146 20.97 11.41 -24.76
CA ASP A 146 21.18 12.77 -25.25
C ASP A 146 20.12 13.75 -24.74
N ALA A 147 20.59 14.83 -24.12
CA ALA A 147 19.77 15.87 -23.52
C ALA A 147 19.01 16.72 -24.57
N GLU A 148 19.51 16.86 -25.80
CA GLU A 148 18.87 17.69 -26.82
C GLU A 148 17.63 17.00 -27.43
N ALA A 149 17.74 15.71 -27.78
CA ALA A 149 16.63 14.87 -28.24
C ALA A 149 15.51 14.76 -27.19
N PHE A 150 15.88 14.80 -25.91
CA PHE A 150 14.96 14.85 -24.78
C PHE A 150 14.17 16.16 -24.70
N THR A 151 14.76 17.29 -25.10
CA THR A 151 14.10 18.61 -25.07
C THR A 151 12.88 18.66 -25.98
N ALA A 152 13.02 18.19 -27.22
CA ALA A 152 11.94 18.13 -28.21
C ALA A 152 10.87 17.08 -27.82
N GLY A 153 11.30 15.96 -27.23
CA GLY A 153 10.40 14.88 -26.80
C GLY A 153 9.60 15.16 -25.52
N THR A 154 9.72 16.32 -24.88
CA THR A 154 9.00 16.65 -23.63
C THR A 154 8.02 17.80 -23.76
N GLU A 155 7.93 18.43 -24.94
CA GLU A 155 7.09 19.63 -25.15
C GLU A 155 5.59 19.34 -25.05
N TYR A 156 5.20 18.08 -25.23
CA TYR A 156 3.81 17.64 -25.18
C TYR A 156 3.33 17.26 -23.78
N LEU A 157 4.21 17.20 -22.77
CA LEU A 157 3.84 16.84 -21.41
C LEU A 157 3.29 18.07 -20.66
N LYS A 158 2.02 18.01 -20.30
CA LYS A 158 1.38 19.05 -19.48
C LYS A 158 1.42 18.67 -18.00
N LEU A 159 1.35 19.68 -17.14
CA LEU A 159 1.27 19.46 -15.70
C LEU A 159 0.06 18.59 -15.33
N ASP A 160 -1.09 18.81 -15.97
CA ASP A 160 -2.32 18.02 -15.76
C ASP A 160 -2.16 16.53 -16.13
N ASP A 161 -1.26 16.18 -17.05
CA ASP A 161 -0.97 14.79 -17.38
C ASP A 161 -0.26 14.09 -16.21
N VAL A 162 0.70 14.80 -15.59
CA VAL A 162 1.45 14.34 -14.43
C VAL A 162 0.55 14.27 -13.20
N LEU A 163 -0.13 15.38 -12.88
CA LEU A 163 -1.02 15.46 -11.71
C LEU A 163 -2.19 14.48 -11.85
N GLY A 164 -2.80 14.38 -13.02
CA GLY A 164 -3.90 13.45 -13.25
C GLY A 164 -3.49 11.99 -13.09
N ALA A 165 -2.27 11.61 -13.51
CA ALA A 165 -1.75 10.26 -13.29
C ALA A 165 -1.39 10.02 -11.81
N PHE A 166 -0.74 10.98 -11.16
CA PHE A 166 -0.40 10.93 -9.74
C PHE A 166 -1.65 10.81 -8.87
N GLY A 167 -2.64 11.69 -9.06
CA GLY A 167 -3.90 11.68 -8.33
C GLY A 167 -4.66 10.37 -8.51
N ASP A 168 -4.75 9.83 -9.73
CA ASP A 168 -5.38 8.52 -9.97
C ASP A 168 -4.70 7.40 -9.16
N CYS A 169 -3.36 7.41 -9.05
CA CYS A 169 -2.62 6.41 -8.28
C CYS A 169 -2.85 6.57 -6.78
N VAL A 170 -2.73 7.79 -6.25
CA VAL A 170 -2.90 8.07 -4.82
C VAL A 170 -4.32 7.70 -4.38
N VAL A 171 -5.35 8.04 -5.16
CA VAL A 171 -6.75 7.64 -4.91
C VAL A 171 -6.88 6.12 -4.76
N LEU A 172 -6.24 5.34 -5.64
CA LEU A 172 -6.30 3.88 -5.60
C LEU A 172 -5.56 3.31 -4.39
N LEU A 173 -4.39 3.86 -4.04
CA LEU A 173 -3.62 3.43 -2.88
C LEU A 173 -4.38 3.72 -1.58
N THR A 174 -4.90 4.94 -1.46
CA THR A 174 -5.76 5.36 -0.37
C THR A 174 -6.94 4.42 -0.16
N LEU A 175 -7.71 4.11 -1.22
CA LEU A 175 -8.85 3.20 -1.11
C LEU A 175 -8.42 1.77 -0.79
N SER A 176 -7.29 1.31 -1.33
CA SER A 176 -6.76 -0.02 -1.06
C SER A 176 -6.31 -0.18 0.39
N MET A 177 -5.78 0.88 1.01
CA MET A 177 -5.39 0.85 2.43
C MET A 177 -6.56 0.97 3.40
N ASN A 178 -7.65 1.66 3.02
CA ASN A 178 -8.79 1.87 3.91
C ASN A 178 -9.65 0.62 4.15
N TYR A 179 -9.46 -0.43 3.36
CA TYR A 179 -10.38 -1.55 3.28
C TYR A 179 -9.67 -2.85 2.89
N PRO A 180 -10.21 -3.98 3.36
CA PRO A 180 -9.84 -4.60 4.63
C PRO A 180 -8.31 -4.89 4.75
N SER A 181 -7.77 -4.75 5.96
CA SER A 181 -6.36 -5.02 6.29
C SER A 181 -5.87 -6.41 5.87
N SER A 182 -6.78 -7.38 5.79
CA SER A 182 -6.55 -8.75 5.28
C SER A 182 -5.97 -8.86 3.87
N TRP A 183 -5.94 -7.78 3.10
CA TRP A 183 -5.33 -7.76 1.76
C TRP A 183 -3.81 -7.73 1.79
N PHE A 184 -3.22 -7.30 2.90
CA PHE A 184 -1.79 -7.12 3.05
C PHE A 184 -1.26 -7.99 4.17
N SER A 185 -0.40 -8.93 3.80
CA SER A 185 0.30 -9.79 4.74
C SER A 185 1.68 -9.25 5.06
N TRP A 186 2.04 -9.29 6.34
CA TRP A 186 3.30 -8.80 6.88
C TRP A 186 4.01 -9.89 7.68
N ILE A 187 5.34 -9.86 7.66
CA ILE A 187 6.19 -10.80 8.39
C ILE A 187 7.37 -10.07 9.02
N ARG A 188 7.88 -10.58 10.16
CA ARG A 188 9.17 -10.16 10.72
C ARG A 188 9.86 -11.31 11.43
N GLY A 189 11.19 -11.30 11.41
CA GLY A 189 12.03 -12.19 12.20
C GLY A 189 12.21 -11.63 13.61
N LEU A 190 12.16 -12.50 14.62
CA LEU A 190 12.50 -12.14 16.01
C LEU A 190 13.82 -12.76 16.48
N GLY A 191 14.38 -13.66 15.70
CA GLY A 191 15.65 -14.33 15.96
C GLY A 191 15.58 -15.84 15.82
N THR A 192 16.67 -16.48 16.23
CA THR A 192 16.87 -17.92 16.22
C THR A 192 16.94 -18.47 17.63
N SER A 193 16.59 -19.74 17.79
CA SER A 193 16.85 -20.48 19.03
C SER A 193 18.37 -20.56 19.31
N PRO A 194 18.78 -20.79 20.58
CA PRO A 194 20.20 -20.87 20.94
C PRO A 194 20.99 -21.99 20.25
N ASP A 195 20.31 -23.06 19.83
CA ASP A 195 20.88 -24.17 19.07
C ASP A 195 20.87 -23.92 17.54
N GLY A 196 20.33 -22.79 17.10
CA GLY A 196 20.26 -22.37 15.70
C GLY A 196 19.36 -23.22 14.81
N GLN A 197 18.58 -24.14 15.39
CA GLN A 197 17.73 -25.07 14.63
C GLN A 197 16.31 -24.55 14.40
N GLN A 198 15.91 -23.49 15.08
CA GLN A 198 14.57 -22.95 15.03
C GLN A 198 14.59 -21.44 14.80
N HIS A 199 13.64 -20.94 14.03
CA HIS A 199 13.39 -19.51 13.88
C HIS A 199 12.10 -19.11 14.59
N ILE A 200 12.09 -17.90 15.11
CA ILE A 200 10.89 -17.28 15.67
C ILE A 200 10.47 -16.17 14.72
N VAL A 201 9.29 -16.32 14.14
CA VAL A 201 8.74 -15.37 13.18
C VAL A 201 7.37 -14.90 13.61
N GLU A 202 7.03 -13.66 13.26
CA GLU A 202 5.72 -13.09 13.50
C GLU A 202 5.07 -12.71 12.17
N THR A 203 3.79 -13.03 12.04
CA THR A 203 2.99 -12.68 10.86
C THR A 203 1.77 -11.86 11.27
N MET A 204 1.43 -10.84 10.49
CA MET A 204 0.19 -10.08 10.63
C MET A 204 -0.59 -10.11 9.31
N PHE A 205 -1.81 -10.64 9.37
CA PHE A 205 -2.76 -10.62 8.26
C PHE A 205 -3.90 -9.62 8.53
N GLU A 206 -4.30 -9.45 9.78
CA GLU A 206 -5.39 -8.55 10.14
C GLU A 206 -5.03 -7.79 11.43
N TYR A 207 -4.80 -6.49 11.30
CA TYR A 207 -4.57 -5.61 12.45
C TYR A 207 -5.80 -5.62 13.38
N PRO A 208 -5.62 -5.73 14.72
CA PRO A 208 -4.36 -5.63 15.46
C PRO A 208 -3.68 -6.96 15.83
N LEU A 209 -4.13 -8.09 15.29
CA LEU A 209 -3.67 -9.41 15.73
C LEU A 209 -2.43 -9.88 14.96
N CYS A 210 -1.35 -10.15 15.70
CA CYS A 210 -0.14 -10.81 15.23
C CYS A 210 -0.10 -12.25 15.76
N ILE A 211 0.38 -13.18 14.92
CA ILE A 211 0.63 -14.58 15.30
C ILE A 211 2.12 -14.83 15.30
N ARG A 212 2.64 -15.37 16.41
CA ARG A 212 4.03 -15.81 16.55
C ARG A 212 4.15 -17.30 16.30
N TRP A 213 5.03 -17.66 15.38
CA TRP A 213 5.34 -19.02 14.99
C TRP A 213 6.74 -19.41 15.43
N ILE A 214 6.91 -20.69 15.73
CA ILE A 214 8.21 -21.35 15.83
C ILE A 214 8.33 -22.21 14.58
N THR A 215 9.37 -21.96 13.79
CA THR A 215 9.64 -22.71 12.55
C THR A 215 10.94 -23.49 12.67
N ASP A 216 11.09 -24.52 11.84
CA ASP A 216 12.40 -25.14 11.60
C ASP A 216 13.31 -24.21 10.78
N SER A 217 14.55 -24.65 10.54
CA SER A 217 15.54 -23.95 9.72
C SER A 217 15.11 -23.74 8.26
N ASP A 218 14.13 -24.51 7.79
CA ASP A 218 13.59 -24.42 6.43
C ASP A 218 12.34 -23.54 6.38
N GLY A 219 11.95 -22.92 7.51
CA GLY A 219 10.80 -22.04 7.61
C GLY A 219 9.47 -22.77 7.79
N HIS A 220 9.43 -24.09 7.95
CA HIS A 220 8.16 -24.78 8.20
C HIS A 220 7.69 -24.58 9.65
N PRO A 221 6.40 -24.24 9.87
CA PRO A 221 5.90 -24.04 11.22
C PRO A 221 5.82 -25.36 11.98
N ILE A 222 6.55 -25.42 13.09
CA ILE A 222 6.56 -26.53 14.04
C ILE A 222 5.47 -26.30 15.09
N ALA A 223 5.31 -25.05 15.55
CA ALA A 223 4.35 -24.70 16.59
C ALA A 223 3.85 -23.25 16.47
N LEU A 224 2.60 -23.04 16.89
CA LEU A 224 2.08 -21.71 17.20
C LEU A 224 2.45 -21.37 18.63
N SER A 225 3.24 -20.31 18.82
CA SER A 225 3.68 -19.89 20.14
C SER A 225 2.60 -19.10 20.85
N ASN A 226 2.14 -17.99 20.26
CA ASN A 226 1.16 -17.06 20.85
C ASN A 226 0.43 -16.25 19.77
N ALA A 227 -0.74 -15.74 20.12
CA ALA A 227 -1.43 -14.66 19.40
C ALA A 227 -1.42 -13.41 20.29
N MET A 228 -1.01 -12.26 19.74
CA MET A 228 -0.83 -11.03 20.52
C MET A 228 -1.18 -9.78 19.72
N LEU A 229 -1.38 -8.67 20.42
CA LEU A 229 -1.53 -7.36 19.78
C LEU A 229 -0.16 -6.85 19.35
N ALA A 230 -0.08 -6.27 18.17
CA ALA A 230 1.14 -5.65 17.67
C ALA A 230 0.86 -4.28 17.03
N GLU A 231 1.94 -3.52 16.85
CA GLU A 231 1.92 -2.25 16.13
C GLU A 231 1.49 -2.45 14.67
N ASP A 232 0.74 -1.49 14.12
CA ASP A 232 0.28 -1.52 12.74
C ASP A 232 1.44 -1.25 11.76
N PRO A 233 1.88 -2.23 10.96
CA PRO A 233 2.92 -2.04 9.96
C PRO A 233 2.51 -1.05 8.85
N MET A 234 1.21 -0.78 8.69
CA MET A 234 0.71 0.16 7.69
C MET A 234 0.75 1.61 8.15
N HIS A 235 1.04 1.89 9.43
CA HIS A 235 0.95 3.25 9.99
C HIS A 235 1.88 4.23 9.25
N GLU A 236 3.15 3.86 9.05
CA GLU A 236 4.12 4.70 8.35
C GLU A 236 3.75 4.88 6.86
N LEU A 237 3.22 3.82 6.24
CA LEU A 237 2.75 3.89 4.86
C LEU A 237 1.57 4.86 4.71
N GLN A 238 0.64 4.85 5.66
CA GLN A 238 -0.52 5.73 5.65
C GLN A 238 -0.08 7.19 5.74
N ALA A 239 0.88 7.51 6.61
CA ALA A 239 1.42 8.86 6.74
C ALA A 239 2.00 9.37 5.41
N GLN A 240 2.74 8.54 4.68
CA GLN A 240 3.30 8.89 3.38
C GLN A 240 2.23 9.10 2.29
N ILE A 241 1.15 8.30 2.29
CA ILE A 241 0.02 8.53 1.39
C ILE A 241 -0.69 9.84 1.71
N VAL A 242 -0.90 10.15 2.99
CA VAL A 242 -1.51 11.42 3.43
C VAL A 242 -0.66 12.61 2.98
N GLU A 243 0.66 12.52 3.12
CA GLU A 243 1.61 13.52 2.62
C GLU A 243 1.49 13.69 1.09
N ALA A 244 1.42 12.59 0.34
CA ALA A 244 1.24 12.60 -1.10
C ALA A 244 -0.10 13.23 -1.53
N VAL A 245 -1.20 12.93 -0.83
CA VAL A 245 -2.51 13.57 -1.06
C VAL A 245 -2.42 15.07 -0.81
N ASN A 246 -1.80 15.49 0.29
CA ASN A 246 -1.65 16.91 0.62
C ASN A 246 -0.81 17.63 -0.45
N GLY A 247 0.30 17.03 -0.88
CA GLY A 247 1.12 17.54 -1.97
C GLY A 247 0.36 17.65 -3.30
N TYR A 248 -0.45 16.65 -3.66
CA TYR A 248 -1.33 16.69 -4.83
C TYR A 248 -2.35 17.83 -4.74
N ASN A 249 -3.07 17.93 -3.63
CA ASN A 249 -4.10 18.95 -3.42
C ASN A 249 -3.50 20.36 -3.45
N GLU A 250 -2.32 20.54 -2.86
CA GLU A 250 -1.61 21.82 -2.91
C GLU A 250 -1.23 22.21 -4.33
N LEU A 251 -0.74 21.25 -5.12
CA LEU A 251 -0.42 21.48 -6.52
C LEU A 251 -1.66 21.85 -7.33
N VAL A 252 -2.77 21.13 -7.16
CA VAL A 252 -4.05 21.45 -7.82
C VAL A 252 -4.49 22.87 -7.48
N ARG A 253 -4.41 23.26 -6.20
CA ARG A 253 -4.78 24.59 -5.71
C ARG A 253 -3.91 25.68 -6.31
N VAL A 254 -2.59 25.57 -6.17
CA VAL A 254 -1.65 26.66 -6.53
C VAL A 254 -1.48 26.79 -8.03
N THR A 255 -1.59 25.69 -8.77
CA THR A 255 -1.45 25.72 -10.23
C THR A 255 -2.79 25.91 -10.96
N ASN A 256 -3.89 26.04 -10.22
CA ASN A 256 -5.24 26.35 -10.70
C ASN A 256 -5.71 25.39 -11.82
N THR A 257 -5.40 24.10 -11.68
CA THR A 257 -5.86 23.05 -12.61
C THR A 257 -7.34 22.76 -12.40
N GLN A 258 -8.00 22.15 -13.39
CA GLN A 258 -9.39 21.68 -13.25
C GLN A 258 -9.49 20.27 -12.65
N LEU A 259 -8.37 19.72 -12.15
CA LEU A 259 -8.38 18.38 -11.55
C LEU A 259 -9.10 18.42 -10.19
N PRO A 260 -9.82 17.34 -9.82
CA PRO A 260 -10.53 17.30 -8.56
C PRO A 260 -9.55 17.19 -7.38
N PHE A 261 -9.92 17.82 -6.26
CA PHE A 261 -9.26 17.59 -4.98
C PHE A 261 -9.56 16.20 -4.46
N ILE A 262 -8.59 15.60 -3.77
CA ILE A 262 -8.79 14.35 -3.03
C ILE A 262 -9.17 14.73 -1.60
N ALA A 263 -10.44 14.57 -1.26
CA ALA A 263 -10.90 14.78 0.11
C ALA A 263 -10.51 13.60 1.01
N MET A 264 -10.03 13.89 2.21
CA MET A 264 -9.76 12.92 3.27
C MET A 264 -10.64 13.26 4.46
N ASN A 265 -11.80 12.59 4.60
CA ASN A 265 -12.66 12.83 5.75
C ASN A 265 -12.19 12.00 6.95
N GLN A 266 -11.82 12.65 8.05
CA GLN A 266 -11.71 11.95 9.33
C GLN A 266 -13.09 11.38 9.71
N ARG A 267 -13.14 10.10 10.04
CA ARG A 267 -14.34 9.47 10.59
C ARG A 267 -14.52 10.02 12.01
N ASN A 268 -15.26 11.13 12.16
CA ASN A 268 -15.75 11.53 13.48
C ASN A 268 -16.61 10.37 14.02
N ALA A 269 -16.15 9.75 15.10
CA ALA A 269 -16.89 8.78 15.90
C ALA A 269 -18.07 9.46 16.61
N ALA A 270 -19.02 9.98 15.85
CA ALA A 270 -20.17 10.73 16.34
C ALA A 270 -21.51 10.08 15.96
N ALA A 271 -21.53 8.78 15.66
CA ALA A 271 -22.78 8.07 15.39
C ALA A 271 -22.98 6.78 16.21
N GLU A 272 -22.02 6.32 17.01
CA GLU A 272 -22.25 5.17 17.91
C GLU A 272 -21.54 5.38 19.26
N SER A 273 -22.33 5.18 20.33
CA SER A 273 -22.00 5.18 21.76
C SER A 273 -22.00 6.53 22.51
N VAL A 274 -23.14 6.77 23.14
CA VAL A 274 -23.20 7.20 24.54
C VAL A 274 -22.25 6.32 25.36
N HIS A 275 -21.07 6.82 25.74
CA HIS A 275 -20.52 6.78 27.10
C HIS A 275 -19.08 7.35 27.15
N LYS A 276 -18.81 7.98 28.29
CA LYS A 276 -17.67 8.86 28.61
C LYS A 276 -16.32 8.12 28.74
N ASN A 277 -15.25 8.88 28.46
CA ASN A 277 -13.87 8.87 29.03
C ASN A 277 -13.13 7.50 29.00
N SER A 278 -11.92 7.35 28.47
CA SER A 278 -10.73 8.19 28.52
C SER A 278 -9.62 7.61 27.61
N ALA A 279 -8.65 8.46 27.25
CA ALA A 279 -7.24 8.16 26.94
C ALA A 279 -6.88 7.07 25.90
N ALA A 280 -6.72 7.50 24.65
CA ALA A 280 -5.61 7.18 23.71
C ALA A 280 -6.10 7.49 22.28
N LYS A 281 -5.83 8.70 21.78
CA LYS A 281 -6.15 9.10 20.41
C LYS A 281 -5.11 8.56 19.44
N ASN A 282 -5.23 7.28 19.07
CA ASN A 282 -4.71 6.78 17.79
C ASN A 282 -5.93 6.36 16.96
N GLN A 283 -6.54 7.34 16.29
CA GLN A 283 -7.69 7.10 15.41
C GLN A 283 -7.22 6.91 13.97
N LEU A 284 -7.54 5.74 13.42
CA LEU A 284 -7.42 5.40 12.00
C LEU A 284 -8.24 6.39 11.16
N GLU A 285 -7.55 7.19 10.33
CA GLU A 285 -8.19 8.05 9.34
C GLU A 285 -8.62 7.20 8.13
N LYS A 286 -9.91 6.92 7.98
CA LYS A 286 -10.43 6.34 6.73
C LYS A 286 -10.80 7.43 5.75
N ILE A 287 -10.15 7.45 4.59
CA ILE A 287 -10.35 8.46 3.54
C ILE A 287 -11.57 8.10 2.68
N LYS A 288 -12.57 9.00 2.66
CA LYS A 288 -13.69 8.99 1.69
C LYS A 288 -13.37 9.92 0.53
N ILE A 289 -13.43 9.40 -0.69
CA ILE A 289 -13.21 10.17 -1.92
C ILE A 289 -14.58 10.45 -2.55
N PHE A 290 -14.95 11.74 -2.60
CA PHE A 290 -16.16 12.22 -3.26
C PHE A 290 -15.86 12.59 -4.71
#